data_AF-A0A8H6UV74-F1
#
_entry.id   AF-A0A8H6UV74-F1
#
_cell.length_a   1.000
_cell.length_b   1.000
_cell.length_c   1.000
_cell.angle_alpha   90.00
_cell.angle_beta   90.00
_cell.angle_gamma   90.00
#
_symmetry.space_group_name_H-M   'P 1'
#
loop_
_entity.id
_entity.type
_entity.pdbx_description
1 polymer ?
#
loop_
_entity_poly.entity_id
_entity_poly.type
_entity_poly.pdbx_seq_one_letter_code
_entity_poly.pdbx_strand_id
1 'polypeptide(L)'
;MLPTPSTEHVSFDTIYEPSEDSYLFLDTLSSRSESEWLFDRFNSASTSTTPLVVEVGTGSGVVLAFVAANSHEIFGRRDILTLGTDVNRNACRATRATVLTAIQERQAAAPLKSVHIASVLGDLCTPLRPHSVDVLLFNPPYVPTEELPRLPLVTEQEAEAEAAAEPLSRTAKFERDSYYLSLTVES
;
A
#
# COMPACT_ATOMS: atom_id res chain seq x y z
N MET A 1 5.15 8.57 19.08
CA MET A 1 5.19 8.19 17.66
C MET A 1 5.03 6.69 17.57
N LEU A 2 4.17 6.23 16.68
CA LEU A 2 3.98 4.81 16.41
C LEU A 2 5.14 4.33 15.50
N PRO A 3 5.60 3.07 15.62
CA PRO A 3 6.77 2.64 14.87
C PRO A 3 6.42 2.36 13.40
N THR A 4 7.37 2.73 12.54
CA THR A 4 7.35 2.51 11.10
C THR A 4 7.58 1.03 10.76
N PRO A 5 6.80 0.43 9.85
CA PRO A 5 7.04 -0.93 9.36
C PRO A 5 8.39 -1.09 8.65
N SER A 6 8.98 -2.28 8.74
CA SER A 6 10.17 -2.62 7.96
C SER A 6 9.82 -2.82 6.47
N THR A 7 10.65 -2.24 5.60
CA THR A 7 10.61 -2.41 4.14
C THR A 7 11.91 -3.00 3.60
N GLU A 8 12.72 -3.66 4.45
CA GLU A 8 14.03 -4.22 4.07
C GLU A 8 13.95 -5.27 2.95
N HIS A 9 12.80 -5.94 2.79
CA HIS A 9 12.57 -6.94 1.73
C HIS A 9 12.21 -6.32 0.37
N VAL A 10 12.00 -5.00 0.32
CA VAL A 10 11.51 -4.31 -0.89
C VAL A 10 12.69 -4.01 -1.82
N SER A 11 12.52 -4.32 -3.11
CA SER A 11 13.48 -3.95 -4.15
C SER A 11 13.12 -2.60 -4.74
N PHE A 12 13.85 -1.57 -4.35
CA PHE A 12 13.62 -0.18 -4.78
C PHE A 12 14.08 0.11 -6.22
N ASP A 13 14.65 -0.88 -6.92
CA ASP A 13 14.94 -0.77 -8.35
C ASP A 13 13.64 -0.56 -9.18
N THR A 14 12.51 -1.06 -8.69
CA THR A 14 11.21 -1.05 -9.40
C THR A 14 10.05 -0.52 -8.57
N ILE A 15 10.30 -0.09 -7.34
CA ILE A 15 9.26 0.26 -6.36
C ILE A 15 9.69 1.54 -5.66
N TYR A 16 8.73 2.43 -5.41
CA TYR A 16 8.95 3.63 -4.63
C TYR A 16 9.49 3.33 -3.23
N GLU A 17 10.67 3.89 -2.91
CA GLU A 17 11.24 3.86 -1.57
C GLU A 17 10.53 4.88 -0.67
N PRO A 18 10.10 4.49 0.55
CA PRO A 18 9.49 5.43 1.49
C PRO A 18 10.35 6.69 1.69
N SER A 19 9.78 7.85 1.38
CA SER A 19 10.45 9.15 1.46
C SER A 19 9.69 10.12 2.39
N GLU A 20 10.08 11.40 2.38
CA GLU A 20 9.53 12.45 3.24
C GLU A 20 8.00 12.55 3.18
N ASP A 21 7.42 12.39 1.98
CA ASP A 21 5.98 12.35 1.74
C ASP A 21 5.29 11.18 2.45
N SER A 22 5.91 10.00 2.40
CA SER A 22 5.46 8.78 3.06
C SER A 22 5.48 8.97 4.56
N TYR A 23 6.58 9.51 5.12
CA TYR A 23 6.71 9.75 6.55
C TYR A 23 5.75 10.84 7.04
N LEU A 24 5.53 11.90 6.26
CA LEU A 24 4.51 12.91 6.56
C LEU A 24 3.12 12.29 6.61
N PHE A 25 2.82 11.31 5.74
CA PHE A 25 1.56 10.59 5.77
C PHE A 25 1.41 9.75 7.05
N LEU A 26 2.47 9.03 7.47
CA LEU A 26 2.47 8.28 8.74
C LEU A 26 2.28 9.20 9.96
N ASP A 27 2.97 10.34 9.96
CA ASP A 27 2.85 11.36 11.01
C ASP A 27 1.44 11.95 11.06
N THR A 28 0.82 12.16 9.90
CA THR A 28 -0.57 12.63 9.81
C THR A 28 -1.53 11.61 10.40
N LEU A 29 -1.43 10.33 10.00
CA LEU A 29 -2.28 9.25 10.47
C LEU A 29 -2.11 8.95 11.97
N SER A 30 -0.93 9.21 12.53
CA SER A 30 -0.66 9.07 13.97
C SER A 30 -0.77 10.38 14.74
N SER A 31 -1.10 11.48 14.07
CA SER A 31 -1.37 12.74 14.72
C SER A 31 -2.59 12.59 15.64
N ARG A 32 -2.59 13.33 16.74
CA ARG A 32 -3.67 13.27 17.73
C ARG A 32 -5.03 13.55 17.08
N SER A 33 -5.11 14.61 16.27
CA SER A 33 -6.37 15.03 15.64
C SER A 33 -6.93 13.97 14.70
N GLU A 34 -6.09 13.35 13.87
CA GLU A 34 -6.52 12.37 12.89
C GLU A 34 -6.88 11.03 13.56
N SER A 35 -6.02 10.56 14.46
CA SER A 35 -6.26 9.30 15.19
C SER A 35 -7.46 9.38 16.14
N GLU A 36 -7.68 10.50 16.86
CA GLU A 36 -8.88 10.68 17.68
C GLU A 36 -10.15 10.68 16.81
N TRP A 37 -10.12 11.32 15.63
CA TRP A 37 -11.26 11.32 14.71
C TRP A 37 -11.57 9.91 14.18
N LEU A 38 -10.56 9.18 13.70
CA LEU A 38 -10.72 7.80 13.21
C LEU A 38 -11.19 6.87 14.33
N PHE A 39 -10.62 6.99 15.52
CA PHE A 39 -11.03 6.25 16.70
C PHE A 39 -12.51 6.48 17.02
N ASP A 40 -12.95 7.72 17.17
CA ASP A 40 -14.34 8.04 17.50
C ASP A 40 -15.32 7.59 16.40
N ARG A 41 -14.89 7.70 15.13
CA ARG A 41 -15.69 7.33 13.96
C ARG A 41 -15.97 5.84 13.85
N PHE A 42 -15.01 4.99 14.24
CA PHE A 42 -15.03 3.54 13.99
C PHE A 42 -15.06 2.65 15.25
N ASN A 43 -14.79 3.20 16.43
CA ASN A 43 -14.85 2.50 17.73
C ASN A 43 -16.21 2.66 18.45
N SER A 44 -17.18 3.34 17.84
CA SER A 44 -18.50 3.52 18.44
C SER A 44 -19.23 2.18 18.58
N ALA A 45 -19.90 1.96 19.72
CA ALA A 45 -20.77 0.80 19.93
C ALA A 45 -21.94 0.70 18.92
N SER A 46 -22.22 1.79 18.19
CA SER A 46 -23.23 1.81 17.11
C SER A 46 -22.69 1.28 15.77
N THR A 47 -21.37 1.23 15.57
CA THR A 47 -20.72 0.77 14.33
C THR A 47 -20.27 -0.68 14.47
N SER A 48 -21.20 -1.61 14.28
CA SER A 48 -20.95 -3.06 14.34
C SER A 48 -20.12 -3.60 13.16
N THR A 49 -19.94 -2.85 12.08
CA THR A 49 -19.24 -3.34 10.89
C THR A 49 -17.73 -3.16 11.02
N THR A 50 -17.01 -4.16 10.55
CA THR A 50 -15.57 -4.12 10.35
C THR A 50 -15.23 -3.18 9.18
N PRO A 51 -14.42 -2.13 9.38
CA PRO A 51 -14.15 -1.15 8.32
C PRO A 51 -13.14 -1.68 7.29
N LEU A 52 -13.36 -1.33 6.03
CA LEU A 52 -12.43 -1.55 4.93
C LEU A 52 -11.58 -0.31 4.65
N VAL A 53 -10.27 -0.44 4.90
CA VAL A 53 -9.25 0.54 4.56
C VAL A 53 -8.59 0.13 3.24
N VAL A 54 -8.58 1.03 2.27
CA VAL A 54 -7.94 0.82 0.97
C VAL A 54 -6.83 1.83 0.76
N GLU A 55 -5.66 1.37 0.32
CA GLU A 55 -4.61 2.23 -0.23
C GLU A 55 -4.55 2.09 -1.76
N VAL A 56 -4.51 3.22 -2.45
CA VAL A 56 -4.27 3.31 -3.90
C VAL A 56 -2.82 3.72 -4.14
N GLY A 57 -2.15 3.06 -5.09
CA GLY A 57 -0.73 3.28 -5.35
C GLY A 57 0.12 2.89 -4.14
N THR A 58 0.02 1.63 -3.71
CA THR A 58 0.60 1.19 -2.44
C THR A 58 2.12 1.20 -2.40
N GLY A 59 2.80 1.12 -3.54
CA GLY A 59 4.26 1.12 -3.61
C GLY A 59 4.89 0.04 -2.73
N SER A 60 5.72 0.44 -1.76
CA SER A 60 6.32 -0.44 -0.76
C SER A 60 5.32 -1.04 0.24
N GLY A 61 4.13 -0.46 0.34
CA GLY A 61 3.06 -0.79 1.29
C GLY A 61 3.27 -0.27 2.71
N VAL A 62 4.23 0.64 2.90
CA VAL A 62 4.58 1.15 4.24
C VAL A 62 3.41 1.84 4.94
N VAL A 63 2.58 2.59 4.22
CA VAL A 63 1.44 3.33 4.78
C VAL A 63 0.33 2.37 5.19
N LEU A 64 -0.13 1.49 4.29
CA LEU A 64 -1.15 0.49 4.64
C LEU A 64 -0.67 -0.46 5.75
N ALA A 65 0.62 -0.82 5.76
CA ALA A 65 1.20 -1.65 6.81
C ALA A 65 1.23 -0.92 8.17
N PHE A 66 1.55 0.38 8.19
CA PHE A 66 1.53 1.20 9.39
C PHE A 66 0.11 1.27 9.97
N VAL A 67 -0.88 1.53 9.12
CA VAL A 67 -2.29 1.56 9.51
C VAL A 67 -2.74 0.21 10.05
N ALA A 68 -2.44 -0.89 9.34
CA ALA A 68 -2.82 -2.24 9.76
C ALA A 68 -2.19 -2.61 11.11
N ALA A 69 -0.89 -2.38 11.27
CA ALA A 69 -0.14 -2.77 12.46
C ALA A 69 -0.53 -1.96 13.71
N ASN A 70 -0.90 -0.68 13.52
CA ASN A 70 -1.29 0.25 14.58
C ASN A 70 -2.79 0.52 14.65
N SER A 71 -3.62 -0.39 14.12
CA SER A 71 -5.07 -0.18 14.01
C SER A 71 -5.75 0.04 15.37
N HIS A 72 -5.23 -0.53 16.45
CA HIS A 72 -5.74 -0.28 17.79
C HIS A 72 -5.56 1.17 18.21
N GLU A 73 -4.40 1.76 17.95
CA GLU A 73 -4.10 3.14 18.29
C GLU A 73 -4.82 4.14 17.37
N ILE A 74 -4.99 3.79 16.09
CA ILE A 74 -5.58 4.69 15.08
C ILE A 74 -7.12 4.59 15.02
N PHE A 75 -7.69 3.38 15.14
CA PHE A 75 -9.12 3.12 14.99
C PHE A 75 -9.81 2.67 16.30
N GLY A 76 -9.05 2.45 17.38
CA GLY A 76 -9.59 1.89 18.62
C GLY A 76 -9.94 0.41 18.56
N ARG A 77 -9.67 -0.24 17.42
CA ARG A 77 -10.06 -1.63 17.14
C ARG A 77 -9.02 -2.31 16.26
N ARG A 78 -8.93 -3.63 16.36
CA ARG A 78 -7.95 -4.43 15.60
C ARG A 78 -8.54 -5.20 14.44
N ASP A 79 -9.86 -5.34 14.40
CA ASP A 79 -10.58 -6.08 13.36
C ASP A 79 -10.88 -5.22 12.13
N ILE A 80 -9.91 -4.45 11.64
CA ILE A 80 -10.01 -3.74 10.36
C ILE A 80 -9.60 -4.65 9.20
N LEU A 81 -10.14 -4.38 8.01
CA LEU A 81 -9.72 -5.02 6.76
C LEU A 81 -8.85 -4.06 5.96
N THR A 82 -7.76 -4.56 5.38
CA THR A 82 -6.92 -3.76 4.48
C THR A 82 -6.86 -4.35 3.09
N LEU A 83 -6.89 -3.49 2.07
CA LEU A 83 -6.70 -3.85 0.67
C LEU A 83 -5.82 -2.80 -0.01
N GLY A 84 -4.88 -3.25 -0.83
CA GLY A 84 -4.04 -2.37 -1.65
C GLY A 84 -4.42 -2.48 -3.12
N THR A 85 -4.30 -1.38 -3.86
CA THR A 85 -4.30 -1.37 -5.33
C THR A 85 -3.03 -0.73 -5.84
N ASP A 86 -2.42 -1.30 -6.86
CA ASP A 86 -1.25 -0.71 -7.53
C ASP A 86 -1.22 -1.15 -9.00
N VAL A 87 -0.68 -0.32 -9.88
CA VAL A 87 -0.48 -0.65 -11.30
C VAL A 87 0.79 -1.48 -11.52
N ASN A 88 1.65 -1.57 -10.51
CA ASN A 88 2.90 -2.31 -10.53
C ASN A 88 2.79 -3.61 -9.72
N ARG A 89 2.92 -4.75 -10.41
CA ARG A 89 2.87 -6.09 -9.78
C ARG A 89 3.92 -6.28 -8.68
N ASN A 90 5.10 -5.69 -8.82
CA ASN A 90 6.15 -5.79 -7.80
C ASN A 90 5.74 -5.03 -6.53
N ALA A 91 5.10 -3.86 -6.67
CA ALA A 91 4.53 -3.10 -5.57
C ALA A 91 3.42 -3.88 -4.85
N CYS A 92 2.50 -4.53 -5.57
CA CYS A 92 1.49 -5.39 -4.94
C CYS A 92 2.12 -6.53 -4.10
N ARG A 93 3.18 -7.17 -4.62
CA ARG A 93 3.89 -8.25 -3.90
C ARG A 93 4.61 -7.73 -2.66
N ALA A 94 5.32 -6.61 -2.80
CA ALA A 94 6.01 -5.95 -1.70
C ALA A 94 5.00 -5.55 -0.61
N THR A 95 3.92 -4.88 -0.99
CA THR A 95 2.85 -4.45 -0.09
C THR A 95 2.28 -5.61 0.73
N ARG A 96 1.93 -6.72 0.09
CA ARG A 96 1.46 -7.92 0.80
C ARG A 96 2.46 -8.39 1.84
N ALA A 97 3.76 -8.45 1.50
CA ALA A 97 4.79 -8.87 2.44
C ALA A 97 4.94 -7.86 3.59
N THR A 98 5.00 -6.56 3.29
CA THR A 98 5.16 -5.48 4.28
C THR A 98 4.00 -5.48 5.28
N VAL A 99 2.76 -5.53 4.80
CA VAL A 99 1.56 -5.51 5.66
C VAL A 99 1.49 -6.75 6.55
N LEU A 100 1.73 -7.95 6.01
CA LEU A 100 1.65 -9.19 6.79
C LEU A 100 2.75 -9.25 7.86
N THR A 101 3.98 -8.84 7.53
CA THR A 101 5.08 -8.76 8.49
C THR A 101 4.75 -7.79 9.62
N ALA A 102 4.28 -6.58 9.29
CA ALA A 102 3.96 -5.55 10.28
C ALA A 102 2.82 -5.97 11.24
N ILE A 103 1.76 -6.60 10.71
CA ILE A 103 0.68 -7.17 11.54
C ILE A 103 1.24 -8.26 12.46
N GLN A 104 2.07 -9.15 11.94
CA GLN A 104 2.65 -10.23 12.73
C GLN A 104 3.52 -9.68 13.87
N GLU A 105 4.40 -8.72 13.61
CA GLU A 105 5.29 -8.12 14.61
C GLU A 105 4.53 -7.39 15.72
N ARG A 106 3.47 -6.64 15.36
CA ARG A 106 2.77 -5.75 16.29
C ARG A 106 1.53 -6.35 16.94
N GLN A 107 1.01 -7.42 16.37
CA GLN A 107 -0.26 -8.01 16.79
C GLN A 107 -0.17 -9.51 17.06
N ALA A 108 1.04 -10.12 17.11
CA ALA A 108 1.24 -11.55 17.36
C ALA A 108 0.39 -12.10 18.53
N ALA A 109 0.43 -11.42 19.67
CA ALA A 109 -0.24 -11.82 20.91
C ALA A 109 -1.66 -11.25 21.08
N ALA A 110 -2.16 -10.48 20.10
CA ALA A 110 -3.49 -9.89 20.18
C ALA A 110 -4.58 -10.95 19.87
N PRO A 111 -5.70 -10.93 20.60
CA PRO A 111 -6.81 -11.87 20.37
C PRO A 111 -7.53 -11.63 19.04
N LEU A 112 -7.55 -10.38 18.59
CA LEU A 112 -8.03 -9.95 17.27
C LEU A 112 -6.90 -9.22 16.56
N LYS A 113 -6.80 -9.44 15.25
CA LYS A 113 -5.77 -8.88 14.39
C LYS A 113 -6.41 -8.29 13.15
N SER A 114 -5.73 -7.30 12.58
CA SER A 114 -6.12 -6.73 11.31
C SER A 114 -5.90 -7.77 10.21
N VAL A 115 -6.75 -7.75 9.19
CA VAL A 115 -6.69 -8.73 8.11
C VAL A 115 -6.38 -8.02 6.81
N HIS A 116 -5.26 -8.36 6.19
CA HIS A 116 -4.97 -7.95 4.83
C HIS A 116 -5.68 -8.89 3.85
N ILE A 117 -6.67 -8.36 3.14
CA ILE A 117 -7.49 -9.12 2.18
C ILE A 117 -6.64 -9.44 0.94
N ALA A 118 -6.09 -8.40 0.30
CA ALA A 118 -5.39 -8.52 -0.96
C ALA A 118 -4.57 -7.26 -1.27
N SER A 119 -3.54 -7.46 -2.10
CA SER A 119 -2.93 -6.40 -2.91
C SER A 119 -3.27 -6.71 -4.36
N VAL A 120 -4.07 -5.85 -5.00
CA VAL A 120 -4.69 -6.08 -6.31
C VAL A 120 -3.98 -5.27 -7.37
N LEU A 121 -3.60 -5.93 -8.45
CA LEU A 121 -3.11 -5.25 -9.64
C LEU A 121 -4.27 -4.52 -10.33
N GLY A 122 -4.19 -3.20 -10.45
CA GLY A 122 -5.26 -2.43 -11.07
C GLY A 122 -4.97 -0.94 -11.14
N ASP A 123 -5.67 -0.28 -12.06
CA ASP A 123 -5.64 1.17 -12.23
C ASP A 123 -6.56 1.84 -11.20
N LEU A 124 -5.99 2.64 -10.30
CA LEU A 124 -6.72 3.35 -9.24
C LEU A 124 -7.74 2.43 -8.53
N CYS A 125 -8.99 2.89 -8.42
CA CYS A 125 -10.09 2.17 -7.80
C CYS A 125 -10.88 1.30 -8.79
N THR A 126 -10.43 1.10 -10.04
CA THR A 126 -11.16 0.30 -11.04
C THR A 126 -11.51 -1.13 -10.59
N PRO A 127 -10.70 -1.86 -9.79
CA PRO A 127 -11.09 -3.20 -9.34
C PRO A 127 -12.08 -3.19 -8.17
N LEU A 128 -12.43 -2.01 -7.63
CA LEU A 128 -13.25 -1.89 -6.42
C LEU A 128 -14.72 -1.68 -6.77
N ARG A 129 -15.59 -2.22 -5.91
CA ARG A 129 -17.03 -1.96 -6.02
C ARG A 129 -17.33 -0.54 -5.53
N PRO A 130 -18.23 0.20 -6.18
CA PRO A 130 -18.71 1.46 -5.65
C PRO A 130 -19.25 1.29 -4.22
N HIS A 131 -19.01 2.28 -3.36
CA HIS A 131 -19.52 2.34 -1.99
C HIS A 131 -19.07 1.18 -1.07
N SER A 132 -17.93 0.53 -1.34
CA SER A 132 -17.39 -0.53 -0.49
C SER A 132 -16.26 -0.10 0.44
N VAL A 133 -15.72 1.11 0.29
CA VAL A 133 -14.53 1.59 1.01
C VAL A 133 -14.94 2.55 2.12
N ASP A 134 -14.47 2.29 3.34
CA ASP A 134 -14.72 3.15 4.50
C ASP A 134 -13.62 4.20 4.70
N VAL A 135 -12.37 3.84 4.42
CA VAL A 135 -11.22 4.75 4.44
C VAL A 135 -10.39 4.53 3.18
N LEU A 136 -10.15 5.62 2.43
CA LEU A 136 -9.30 5.62 1.25
C LEU A 136 -8.02 6.40 1.55
N LEU A 137 -6.87 5.76 1.34
CA LEU A 137 -5.54 6.33 1.46
C LEU A 137 -4.95 6.45 0.06
N PHE A 138 -4.37 7.61 -0.27
CA PHE A 138 -3.72 7.80 -1.55
C PHE A 138 -2.60 8.82 -1.43
N ASN A 139 -1.36 8.37 -1.61
CA ASN A 139 -0.22 9.24 -1.88
C ASN A 139 0.07 9.16 -3.40
N PRO A 140 -0.56 10.03 -4.22
CA PRO A 140 -0.47 9.93 -5.66
C PRO A 140 0.94 10.23 -6.16
N PRO A 141 1.33 9.81 -7.37
CA PRO A 141 2.41 10.50 -8.06
C PRO A 141 2.01 11.98 -8.20
N TYR A 142 2.90 12.88 -7.82
CA TYR A 142 2.61 14.32 -7.76
C TYR A 142 3.68 15.17 -8.42
N VAL A 143 4.75 14.56 -8.93
CA VAL A 143 5.83 15.27 -9.59
C VAL A 143 5.36 15.62 -11.01
N PRO A 144 5.33 16.92 -11.39
CA PRO A 144 4.94 17.30 -12.74
C PRO A 144 5.91 16.71 -13.76
N THR A 145 5.39 16.03 -14.78
CA THR A 145 6.18 15.52 -15.90
C THR A 145 5.68 15.99 -17.26
N GLU A 146 6.55 15.93 -18.26
CA GLU A 146 6.20 16.31 -19.63
C GLU A 146 5.26 15.30 -20.29
N GLU A 147 5.45 14.01 -19.98
CA GLU A 147 4.64 12.91 -20.48
C GLU A 147 4.32 11.90 -19.37
N LEU A 148 3.12 11.34 -19.43
CA LEU A 148 2.67 10.30 -18.52
C LEU A 148 3.13 8.92 -19.01
N PRO A 149 3.71 8.07 -18.13
CA PRO A 149 4.02 6.71 -18.51
C PRO A 149 2.75 5.93 -18.87
N ARG A 150 2.82 5.14 -19.94
CA ARG A 150 1.75 4.20 -20.32
C ARG A 150 1.52 3.23 -19.17
N LEU A 151 0.27 3.03 -18.75
CA LEU A 151 -0.04 1.98 -17.79
C LEU A 151 0.22 0.58 -18.39
N PRO A 152 0.91 -0.30 -17.66
CA PRO A 152 1.22 -1.64 -18.12
C PRO A 152 -0.06 -2.49 -18.23
N LEU A 153 -0.15 -3.32 -19.27
CA LEU A 153 -1.27 -4.26 -19.39
C LEU A 153 -1.03 -5.45 -18.45
N VAL A 154 -2.11 -5.95 -17.84
CA VAL A 154 -2.05 -7.15 -16.98
C VAL A 154 -1.37 -8.32 -17.69
N THR A 155 -1.71 -8.54 -18.97
CA THR A 155 -1.12 -9.61 -19.79
C THR A 155 0.37 -9.45 -20.03
N GLU A 156 0.87 -8.21 -20.12
CA GLU A 156 2.30 -7.94 -20.29
C GLU A 156 3.05 -8.29 -18.99
N GLN A 157 2.51 -7.90 -17.85
CA GLN A 157 3.10 -8.20 -16.55
C GLN A 157 3.06 -9.69 -16.18
N GLU A 158 2.02 -10.40 -16.62
CA GLU A 158 1.93 -11.86 -16.47
C GLU A 158 2.97 -12.55 -17.35
N ALA A 159 3.08 -12.17 -18.62
CA ALA A 159 4.10 -12.70 -19.53
C ALA A 159 5.52 -12.41 -19.04
N GLU A 160 5.78 -11.21 -18.50
CA GLU A 160 7.06 -10.86 -17.89
C GLU A 160 7.38 -11.71 -16.64
N ALA A 161 6.38 -12.00 -15.81
CA ALA A 161 6.55 -12.85 -14.64
C ALA A 161 6.88 -14.31 -15.03
N GLU A 162 6.30 -14.80 -16.12
CA GLU A 162 6.59 -16.14 -16.68
C GLU A 162 7.97 -16.18 -17.37
N ALA A 163 8.33 -15.11 -18.09
CA ALA A 163 9.60 -14.98 -18.79
C ALA A 163 10.80 -14.62 -17.89
N ALA A 164 10.56 -14.32 -16.60
CA ALA A 164 11.58 -13.94 -15.62
C ALA A 164 12.69 -15.01 -15.41
N ALA A 165 12.57 -16.19 -16.02
CA ALA A 165 13.59 -17.23 -16.06
C ALA A 165 14.75 -16.93 -17.03
N GLU A 166 14.57 -16.07 -18.05
CA GLU A 166 15.65 -15.70 -18.98
C GLU A 166 16.35 -14.38 -18.56
N PRO A 167 17.69 -14.34 -18.54
CA PRO A 167 18.42 -13.14 -18.15
C PRO A 167 18.28 -12.05 -19.22
N LEU A 168 17.65 -10.93 -18.85
CA LEU A 168 17.60 -9.73 -19.67
C LEU A 168 19.00 -9.13 -19.89
N SER A 169 19.18 -8.45 -21.03
CA SER A 169 20.35 -7.59 -21.24
C SER A 169 20.37 -6.46 -20.21
N ARG A 170 21.56 -5.91 -19.90
CA ARG A 170 21.69 -4.83 -18.90
C ARG A 170 20.86 -3.60 -19.27
N THR A 171 20.79 -3.25 -20.55
CA THR A 171 20.00 -2.13 -21.06
C THR A 171 18.50 -2.41 -20.90
N ALA A 172 18.03 -3.59 -21.32
CA ALA A 172 16.61 -3.95 -21.20
C ALA A 172 16.16 -4.01 -19.74
N LYS A 173 17.03 -4.49 -18.84
CA LYS A 173 16.76 -4.45 -17.39
C LYS A 173 16.61 -3.00 -16.90
N PHE A 174 17.54 -2.11 -17.26
CA PHE A 174 17.49 -0.72 -16.83
C PHE A 174 16.25 0.02 -17.34
N GLU A 175 15.89 -0.14 -18.61
CA GLU A 175 14.69 0.46 -19.20
C GLU A 175 13.42 0.00 -18.49
N ARG A 176 13.31 -1.31 -18.22
CA ARG A 176 12.19 -1.89 -17.50
C ARG A 176 12.09 -1.36 -16.07
N ASP A 177 13.21 -1.35 -15.35
CA ASP A 177 13.25 -0.93 -13.96
C ASP A 177 12.91 0.57 -13.85
N SER A 178 13.45 1.40 -14.76
CA SER A 178 13.09 2.82 -14.89
C SER A 178 11.61 3.05 -15.21
N TYR A 179 11.03 2.22 -16.07
CA TYR A 179 9.60 2.30 -16.42
C TYR A 179 8.70 2.00 -15.22
N TYR A 180 9.00 0.95 -14.44
CA TYR A 180 8.20 0.64 -13.25
C TYR A 180 8.33 1.70 -12.16
N LEU A 181 9.50 2.35 -12.05
CA LEU A 181 9.69 3.43 -11.11
C LEU A 181 8.94 4.70 -11.52
N SER A 182 8.90 5.05 -12.81
CA SER A 182 8.17 6.25 -13.27
C SER A 182 6.67 6.18 -13.00
N LEU A 183 6.07 4.98 -13.04
CA LEU A 183 4.65 4.77 -12.67
C LEU A 183 4.30 5.23 -11.24
N THR A 184 5.30 5.36 -10.36
CA THR A 184 5.10 5.69 -8.94
C THR A 184 5.42 7.15 -8.59
N VAL A 185 6.14 7.87 -9.45
CA VAL A 185 6.64 9.21 -9.14
C VAL A 185 6.02 10.28 -10.03
N GLU A 186 5.66 9.93 -11.26
CA GLU A 186 5.31 10.86 -12.34
C GLU A 186 3.79 10.94 -12.59
N SER A 187 3.24 12.16 -12.72
CA SER A 187 1.80 12.44 -12.91
C SER A 187 1.50 13.52 -13.94
#